data_AF-A0A9E4BYF2-F1
#
_entry.id   AF-A0A9E4BYF2-F1
#
_cell.length_a   1.000
_cell.length_b   1.000
_cell.length_c   1.000
_cell.angle_alpha   90.00
_cell.angle_beta   90.00
_cell.angle_gamma   90.00
#
_symmetry.space_group_name_H-M   'P 1'
#
loop_
_entity.id
_entity.type
_entity.pdbx_description
1 polymer ?
#
loop_
_entity_poly.entity_id
_entity_poly.type
_entity_poly.pdbx_seq_one_letter_code
_entity_poly.pdbx_strand_id
1 'polypeptide(L)'
;RTPIGFDTRDLILDVTVADDLSSWCLKDEDELQWAQDEGIVSADEASFAKSEANTVGEALKNRSWPFFEDWSRWQPDPDWPVPLVPCDWDKH
;
A
#
# COMPACT_ATOMS: atom_id res chain seq x y z
N ARG A 1 -7.47 -7.63 11.52
CA ARG A 1 -8.56 -6.77 12.04
C ARG A 1 -8.56 -6.88 13.54
N THR A 2 -8.51 -5.76 14.23
CA THR A 2 -8.54 -5.63 15.69
C THR A 2 -9.85 -4.96 16.11
N PRO A 3 -10.18 -4.88 17.42
CA PRO A 3 -11.37 -4.15 17.88
C PRO A 3 -11.39 -2.66 17.50
N ILE A 4 -10.22 -2.06 17.24
CA ILE A 4 -10.08 -0.65 16.89
C ILE A 4 -9.77 -0.39 15.40
N GLY A 5 -9.59 -1.44 14.58
CA GLY A 5 -9.37 -1.26 13.15
C GLY A 5 -8.56 -2.37 12.47
N PHE A 6 -7.52 -1.95 11.75
CA PHE A 6 -6.64 -2.82 10.96
C PHE A 6 -5.21 -2.65 11.45
N ASP A 7 -4.51 -3.77 11.60
CA ASP A 7 -3.08 -3.80 11.91
C ASP A 7 -2.38 -4.44 10.70
N THR A 8 -1.41 -3.71 10.16
CA THR A 8 -0.66 -4.04 8.94
C THR A 8 0.76 -3.57 9.12
N ARG A 9 1.70 -4.24 8.46
CA ARG A 9 3.09 -3.83 8.43
C ARG A 9 3.47 -3.39 7.02
N ASP A 10 4.15 -2.28 6.91
CA ASP A 10 4.78 -1.85 5.66
C ASP A 10 5.92 -2.81 5.28
N LEU A 11 6.04 -3.09 3.98
CA LEU A 11 7.10 -3.91 3.39
C LEU A 11 8.10 -3.10 2.58
N ILE A 12 8.12 -1.77 2.76
CA ILE A 12 9.09 -0.80 2.21
C ILE A 12 8.90 -0.55 0.70
N LEU A 13 8.62 -1.58 -0.10
CA LEU A 13 8.49 -1.43 -1.54
C LEU A 13 7.14 -0.81 -1.94
N ASP A 14 7.22 0.34 -2.62
CA ASP A 14 6.08 1.05 -3.16
C ASP A 14 5.88 0.79 -4.66
N VAL A 15 4.62 0.86 -5.11
CA VAL A 15 4.26 0.95 -6.54
C VAL A 15 3.59 2.29 -6.80
N THR A 16 4.17 3.06 -7.71
CA THR A 16 3.57 4.31 -8.20
C THR A 16 2.97 4.09 -9.57
N VAL A 17 1.72 4.54 -9.77
CA VAL A 17 1.01 4.48 -11.04
C VAL A 17 0.77 5.90 -11.55
N ALA A 18 0.97 6.13 -12.85
CA ALA A 18 0.67 7.41 -13.46
C ALA A 18 -0.83 7.74 -13.41
N ASP A 19 -1.20 9.02 -13.30
CA ASP A 19 -2.61 9.46 -13.19
C ASP A 19 -3.48 9.01 -14.37
N ASP A 20 -2.91 8.92 -15.57
CA ASP A 20 -3.58 8.43 -16.78
C ASP A 20 -3.60 6.90 -16.89
N LEU A 21 -3.06 6.21 -15.86
CA LEU A 21 -2.98 4.77 -15.73
C LEU A 21 -2.21 4.10 -16.90
N SER A 22 -1.35 4.87 -17.59
CA SER A 22 -0.57 4.39 -18.74
C SER A 22 0.66 3.58 -18.34
N SER A 23 1.18 3.79 -17.14
CA SER A 23 2.43 3.24 -16.68
C SER A 23 2.48 3.13 -15.15
N TRP A 24 3.40 2.31 -14.68
CA TRP A 24 3.73 2.17 -13.27
C TRP A 24 5.24 1.96 -13.12
N CYS A 25 5.76 2.29 -11.94
CA CYS A 25 7.13 2.01 -11.55
C CYS A 25 7.21 1.60 -10.09
N LEU A 26 8.32 0.96 -9.74
CA LEU A 26 8.70 0.74 -8.36
C LEU A 26 9.25 2.03 -7.75
N LYS A 27 9.09 2.14 -6.44
CA LYS A 27 9.69 3.17 -5.60
C LYS A 27 10.25 2.49 -4.35
N ASP A 28 11.37 3.01 -3.86
CA ASP A 28 12.07 2.55 -2.65
C ASP A 28 12.66 1.12 -2.75
N GLU A 29 13.11 0.72 -3.96
CA GLU A 29 13.81 -0.55 -4.19
C GLU A 29 15.14 -0.64 -3.41
N ASP A 30 15.84 0.48 -3.28
CA ASP A 30 17.09 0.62 -2.54
C ASP A 30 16.86 0.56 -1.03
N GLU A 31 15.77 1.14 -0.53
CA GLU A 31 15.37 1.02 0.88
C GLU A 31 14.97 -0.42 1.23
N LEU A 32 14.26 -1.14 0.33
CA LEU A 32 13.98 -2.56 0.53
C LEU A 32 15.27 -3.38 0.61
N GLN A 33 16.24 -3.10 -0.29
CA GLN A 33 17.53 -3.79 -0.28
C GLN A 33 18.28 -3.52 1.04
N TRP A 34 18.34 -2.26 1.47
CA TRP A 34 18.96 -1.89 2.73
C TRP A 34 18.27 -2.57 3.92
N ALA A 35 16.93 -2.57 3.96
CA ALA A 35 16.17 -3.23 5.02
C ALA A 35 16.38 -4.74 5.06
N GLN A 36 16.61 -5.36 3.90
CA GLN A 36 17.01 -6.76 3.81
C GLN A 36 18.41 -7.00 4.36
N ASP A 37 19.37 -6.15 4.00
CA ASP A 37 20.77 -6.25 4.44
C ASP A 37 20.92 -6.07 5.96
N GLU A 38 20.11 -5.18 6.56
CA GLU A 38 20.05 -4.94 8.01
C GLU A 38 19.16 -5.96 8.75
N GLY A 39 18.50 -6.89 8.03
CA GLY A 39 17.65 -7.92 8.62
C GLY A 39 16.32 -7.40 9.18
N ILE A 40 15.90 -6.19 8.81
CA ILE A 40 14.58 -5.61 9.13
C ILE A 40 13.48 -6.34 8.35
N VAL A 41 13.78 -6.69 7.09
CA VAL A 41 12.90 -7.46 6.21
C VAL A 41 13.63 -8.75 5.83
N SER A 42 12.96 -9.90 5.97
CA SER A 42 13.52 -11.18 5.53
C SER A 42 13.56 -11.29 4.00
N ALA A 43 14.38 -12.20 3.47
CA ALA A 43 14.42 -12.48 2.03
C ALA A 43 13.06 -12.92 1.47
N ASP A 44 12.28 -13.67 2.25
CA ASP A 44 10.95 -14.13 1.85
C ASP A 44 9.95 -12.96 1.79
N GLU A 45 10.00 -12.04 2.75
CA GLU A 45 9.16 -10.84 2.76
C GLU A 45 9.53 -9.88 1.62
N ALA A 46 10.82 -9.71 1.32
CA ALA A 46 11.29 -8.92 0.18
C ALA A 46 10.87 -9.54 -1.16
N SER A 47 10.95 -10.87 -1.27
CA SER A 47 10.45 -11.60 -2.44
C SER A 47 8.93 -11.48 -2.58
N PHE A 48 8.20 -11.54 -1.47
CA PHE A 48 6.75 -11.38 -1.45
C PHE A 48 6.34 -9.97 -1.90
N ALA A 49 6.97 -8.92 -1.37
CA ALA A 49 6.71 -7.53 -1.78
C ALA A 49 6.90 -7.32 -3.29
N LYS A 50 8.00 -7.86 -3.85
CA LYS A 50 8.26 -7.85 -5.30
C LYS A 50 7.19 -8.61 -6.08
N SER A 51 6.68 -9.73 -5.56
CA SER A 51 5.61 -10.48 -6.20
C SER A 51 4.28 -9.72 -6.22
N GLU A 52 3.95 -9.02 -5.13
CA GLU A 52 2.73 -8.20 -5.04
C GLU A 52 2.80 -6.98 -5.94
N ALA A 53 3.98 -6.37 -6.12
CA ALA A 53 4.16 -5.31 -7.10
C ALA A 53 3.83 -5.77 -8.53
N ASN A 54 4.19 -7.00 -8.89
CA ASN A 54 3.80 -7.57 -10.18
C ASN A 54 2.28 -7.81 -10.26
N THR A 55 1.64 -8.25 -9.17
CA THR A 55 0.18 -8.37 -9.09
C THR A 55 -0.50 -7.02 -9.36
N VAL A 56 0.02 -5.93 -8.82
CA VAL A 56 -0.47 -4.57 -9.09
C VAL A 56 -0.30 -4.20 -10.56
N GLY A 57 0.87 -4.48 -11.15
CA GLY A 57 1.12 -4.25 -12.58
C GLY A 57 0.16 -5.00 -13.50
N GLU A 58 -0.13 -6.27 -13.21
CA GLU A 58 -1.12 -7.05 -13.96
C GLU A 58 -2.55 -6.55 -13.73
N ALA A 59 -2.90 -6.10 -12.51
CA ALA A 59 -4.20 -5.49 -12.24
C ALA A 59 -4.39 -4.20 -13.07
N LEU A 60 -3.35 -3.36 -13.17
CA LEU A 60 -3.36 -2.14 -13.98
C LEU A 60 -3.54 -2.46 -15.47
N LYS A 61 -2.75 -3.40 -15.99
CA LYS A 61 -2.81 -3.86 -17.39
C LYS A 61 -4.19 -4.42 -17.75
N ASN A 62 -4.77 -5.22 -16.86
CA ASN A 62 -6.09 -5.82 -17.06
C ASN A 62 -7.24 -4.87 -16.70
N ARG A 63 -6.94 -3.64 -16.27
CA ARG A 63 -7.91 -2.67 -15.74
C ARG A 63 -8.88 -3.33 -14.76
N SER A 64 -8.32 -4.11 -13.85
CA SER A 64 -9.03 -4.79 -12.76
C SER A 64 -9.10 -3.89 -11.54
N TRP A 65 -9.78 -4.34 -10.48
CA TRP A 65 -9.81 -3.58 -9.21
C TRP A 65 -8.38 -3.28 -8.74
N PRO A 66 -8.08 -2.05 -8.27
CA PRO A 66 -8.98 -0.89 -8.12
C PRO A 66 -9.05 0.03 -9.35
N PHE A 67 -8.32 -0.28 -10.43
CA PHE A 67 -8.09 0.59 -11.60
C PHE A 67 -9.23 0.66 -12.62
N PHE A 68 -10.32 -0.12 -12.48
CA PHE A 68 -11.53 0.07 -13.29
C PHE A 68 -12.40 1.23 -12.79
N GLU A 69 -12.23 1.64 -11.53
CA GLU A 69 -13.06 2.64 -10.87
C GLU A 69 -12.38 4.01 -10.93
N ASP A 70 -13.16 5.07 -11.14
CA ASP A 70 -12.63 6.44 -11.16
C ASP A 70 -12.69 7.05 -9.75
N TRP A 71 -11.63 6.79 -8.98
CA TRP A 71 -11.47 7.36 -7.63
C TRP A 71 -11.13 8.86 -7.65
N SER A 72 -10.77 9.47 -8.79
CA SER A 72 -10.38 10.89 -8.85
C SER A 72 -11.54 11.84 -8.50
N ARG A 73 -12.77 11.34 -8.60
CA ARG A 73 -14.00 12.06 -8.29
C ARG A 73 -14.52 11.80 -6.89
N TRP A 74 -13.95 10.82 -6.18
CA TRP A 74 -14.34 10.52 -4.83
C TRP A 74 -14.05 11.73 -3.93
N GLN A 75 -15.02 12.10 -3.11
CA GLN A 75 -14.89 13.14 -2.10
C GLN A 75 -15.43 12.58 -0.78
N PRO A 76 -14.77 12.87 0.36
CA PRO A 76 -15.34 12.55 1.66
C PRO A 76 -16.65 13.33 1.86
N ASP A 77 -17.59 12.76 2.59
CA ASP A 77 -18.81 13.46 2.99
C ASP A 77 -18.43 14.65 3.90
N PRO A 78 -18.88 15.88 3.58
CA PRO A 78 -18.53 17.06 4.37
C PRO A 78 -19.05 17.02 5.82
N ASP A 79 -20.06 16.20 6.11
CA ASP A 79 -20.60 16.02 7.46
C ASP A 79 -19.83 14.98 8.28
N TRP A 80 -18.82 14.30 7.71
CA TRP A 80 -17.98 13.38 8.47
C TRP A 80 -17.19 14.12 9.57
N PRO A 81 -17.35 13.74 10.85
CA PRO A 81 -16.60 14.35 11.92
C PRO A 81 -15.13 13.96 11.82
N VAL A 82 -14.25 14.82 12.34
CA VAL A 82 -12.84 14.47 12.53
C VAL A 82 -12.76 13.27 13.50
N PRO A 83 -12.14 12.14 13.10
CA PRO A 83 -12.03 10.98 13.98
C PRO A 83 -11.14 11.31 15.19
N LEU A 84 -11.55 10.80 16.35
CA LEU A 84 -10.74 10.87 17.57
C LEU A 84 -9.82 9.65 17.63
N VAL A 85 -8.57 9.88 18.07
CA VAL A 85 -7.64 8.79 18.37
C VAL A 85 -8.02 8.19 19.73
N PRO A 86 -8.32 6.89 19.83
CA PRO A 86 -8.59 6.23 21.10
C PRO A 86 -7.43 6.42 22.09
N CYS A 87 -7.71 6.62 23.38
CA CYS A 87 -6.65 6.83 24.39
C CYS A 87 -5.72 5.62 24.57
N ASP A 88 -6.14 4.46 24.11
CA ASP A 88 -5.44 3.17 24.17
C ASP A 88 -5.05 2.66 22.76
N TRP A 89 -4.84 3.57 21.80
CA TRP A 89 -4.50 3.24 20.41
C TRP A 89 -3.25 2.34 20.27
N ASP A 90 -2.34 2.34 21.25
CA ASP A 90 -1.10 1.58 21.27
C ASP A 90 -1.23 0.17 21.89
N LYS A 91 -2.43 -0.20 22.34
CA LYS A 91 -2.68 -1.45 23.10
C LYS A 91 -3.44 -2.53 22.33
N HIS A 92 -3.76 -2.29 21.06
CA HIS A 92 -4.53 -3.20 20.20
C HIS A 92 -3.78 -3.47 18.91
#